data_AF-A0A916TKF9-F1
#
_entry.id   AF-A0A916TKF9-F1
#
_cell.length_a   1.000
_cell.length_b   1.000
_cell.length_c   1.000
_cell.angle_alpha   90.00
_cell.angle_beta   90.00
_cell.angle_gamma   90.00
#
_symmetry.space_group_name_H-M   'P 1'
#
loop_
_entity.id
_entity.type
_entity.pdbx_description
1 polymer ?
#
loop_
_entity_poly.entity_id
_entity_poly.type
_entity_poly.pdbx_seq_one_letter_code
_entity_poly.pdbx_strand_id
1 'polypeptide(L)'
;MTDDTGDTPAKTPADKPAAKRRRASAKPAQAKPAQDKQIAARKTSPRRASAAKKPVAKAASGQPDAAVKADWPVHGTITGPMVMIGFGSIGKGTLPLIERHFNFDKTRFTVIDPVDTDAKLVTERGYTFEKVALTPENYEQILTGLLTEGEGQGFCVNLSVDTSSLDIMKLCRKLGVLYIDTVVEPWAGFYFDDSAKASDRTNYALRETVRKQQKKNPGGTTAVSCCGANPGMVSWFVKKALVDIATDTGLKFEEPSSRKDWAKLMSKVGVKGIHIAERDTQRAKEPKPMEAFWNTWSVEGFLSEGFQPAELGWGTHEKWKPKNAKEHKKGCRAAIYLEQPGASTRVRTWCPTPGAQYGFLVTHNEAISIADYFTLEDGKKLKYRPTCHYAYHPANVAVLSLHELFGSAGKIQETLHVLDETEIQDGADELGVLLYGHGKNAYWYGSQLTIEETRELAPYQNATGLQVTSAVLAGMVWALENPEAGIVETDEMDYKRCLEIQMPYLGPVKGYYTDWTPLEGRPGFFPEDLDTTDPWQFKNILVR
;
A
#
# COMPACT_ATOMS: atom_id res chain seq x y z
N MET A 1 -55.30 -4.47 72.65
CA MET A 1 -54.82 -5.66 73.38
C MET A 1 -53.31 -5.56 73.42
N THR A 2 -52.80 -5.12 74.57
CA THR A 2 -51.55 -5.53 75.28
C THR A 2 -50.44 -6.19 74.44
N ASP A 3 -49.25 -5.56 74.35
CA ASP A 3 -48.03 -5.80 75.20
C ASP A 3 -47.42 -7.21 74.94
N ASP A 4 -46.12 -7.47 74.79
CA ASP A 4 -44.92 -6.76 75.23
C ASP A 4 -43.61 -7.35 74.62
N THR A 5 -42.59 -6.48 74.59
CA THR A 5 -41.11 -6.61 74.82
C THR A 5 -40.13 -7.65 74.20
N GLY A 6 -38.99 -7.07 73.77
CA GLY A 6 -37.61 -7.49 74.09
C GLY A 6 -36.75 -7.97 72.89
N ASP A 7 -35.49 -7.59 72.65
CA ASP A 7 -34.53 -6.65 73.23
C ASP A 7 -33.31 -6.57 72.26
N THR A 8 -32.48 -5.52 72.35
CA THR A 8 -31.31 -5.20 71.46
C THR A 8 -30.00 -5.79 72.10
N PRO A 9 -28.70 -5.53 71.72
CA PRO A 9 -28.06 -4.87 70.55
C PRO A 9 -26.69 -5.44 70.01
N ALA A 10 -26.27 -4.88 68.87
CA ALA A 10 -24.92 -4.47 68.39
C ALA A 10 -23.62 -5.26 68.69
N LYS A 11 -22.76 -5.40 67.65
CA LYS A 11 -21.30 -5.09 67.68
C LYS A 11 -20.61 -5.25 66.30
N THR A 12 -19.95 -4.18 65.84
CA THR A 12 -18.80 -4.17 64.90
C THR A 12 -17.55 -4.75 65.61
N PRO A 13 -16.49 -5.24 64.92
CA PRO A 13 -15.37 -4.32 64.55
C PRO A 13 -14.42 -4.73 63.37
N ALA A 14 -13.73 -3.71 62.85
CA ALA A 14 -12.28 -3.58 62.52
C ALA A 14 -11.53 -4.46 61.48
N ASP A 15 -11.11 -3.80 60.39
CA ASP A 15 -9.74 -3.49 59.90
C ASP A 15 -8.51 -4.44 60.04
N LYS A 16 -7.80 -4.55 58.89
CA LYS A 16 -6.35 -4.82 58.59
C LYS A 16 -5.81 -6.28 58.62
N PRO A 17 -4.63 -6.59 57.99
CA PRO A 17 -3.73 -5.79 57.12
C PRO A 17 -3.25 -6.48 55.81
N ALA A 18 -2.64 -5.65 54.94
CA ALA A 18 -1.87 -6.04 53.75
C ALA A 18 -0.46 -6.60 54.08
N ALA A 19 -0.02 -7.62 53.35
CA ALA A 19 1.33 -8.18 53.41
C ALA A 19 2.06 -8.07 52.04
N LYS A 20 3.17 -7.34 52.06
CA LYS A 20 4.18 -7.21 51.00
C LYS A 20 4.84 -8.56 50.70
N ARG A 21 4.99 -8.93 49.42
CA ARG A 21 5.97 -9.94 48.98
C ARG A 21 7.00 -9.29 48.06
N ARG A 22 8.24 -9.23 48.57
CA ARG A 22 9.47 -8.90 47.84
C ARG A 22 9.80 -10.03 46.85
N ARG A 23 10.09 -9.69 45.59
CA ARG A 23 10.83 -10.56 44.66
C ARG A 23 12.31 -10.28 44.82
N ALA A 24 13.09 -11.30 45.14
CA ALA A 24 14.55 -11.27 45.12
C ALA A 24 15.07 -12.03 43.89
N SER A 25 16.13 -11.47 43.33
CA SER A 25 16.89 -11.80 42.13
C SER A 25 17.58 -13.17 42.16
N ALA A 26 17.59 -13.86 41.01
CA ALA A 26 18.51 -14.96 40.72
C ALA A 26 19.32 -14.64 39.45
N LYS A 27 20.65 -14.57 39.60
CA LYS A 27 21.64 -14.52 38.51
C LYS A 27 21.93 -15.94 38.01
N PRO A 28 22.25 -16.16 36.72
CA PRO A 28 22.82 -17.43 36.26
C PRO A 28 24.36 -17.40 36.37
N ALA A 29 24.94 -18.49 36.88
CA ALA A 29 26.38 -18.70 36.93
C ALA A 29 26.82 -19.78 35.93
N GLN A 30 27.65 -19.33 34.98
CA GLN A 30 28.76 -19.96 34.24
C GLN A 30 29.01 -21.47 34.36
N ALA A 31 29.18 -22.12 33.19
CA ALA A 31 29.90 -23.38 33.04
C ALA A 31 30.89 -23.32 31.86
N LYS A 32 32.15 -23.69 32.11
CA LYS A 32 33.25 -24.06 31.18
C LYS A 32 34.41 -24.64 32.05
N PRO A 33 35.46 -25.28 31.50
CA PRO A 33 35.57 -26.24 30.38
C PRO A 33 36.53 -27.44 30.72
N ALA A 34 36.67 -28.45 29.84
CA ALA A 34 37.82 -29.38 29.63
C ALA A 34 37.31 -30.72 29.01
N GLN A 35 38.01 -31.50 28.17
CA GLN A 35 39.36 -31.50 27.62
C GLN A 35 39.44 -32.49 26.42
N ASP A 36 40.50 -32.33 25.64
CA ASP A 36 40.91 -33.01 24.41
C ASP A 36 40.99 -34.54 24.39
N LYS A 37 40.86 -35.12 23.19
CA LYS A 37 41.80 -36.14 22.66
C LYS A 37 41.89 -36.11 21.12
N GLN A 38 43.10 -35.84 20.65
CA GLN A 38 43.68 -35.95 19.30
C GLN A 38 44.04 -37.45 19.04
N ILE A 39 44.16 -38.07 17.85
CA ILE A 39 45.18 -38.09 16.75
C ILE A 39 44.71 -39.26 15.81
N ALA A 40 44.69 -39.28 14.47
CA ALA A 40 45.76 -39.33 13.45
C ALA A 40 45.09 -39.27 12.04
N ALA A 41 45.41 -38.35 11.12
CA ALA A 41 46.58 -38.24 10.23
C ALA A 41 46.74 -39.35 9.15
N ARG A 42 46.46 -39.00 7.88
CA ARG A 42 47.32 -39.40 6.75
C ARG A 42 47.33 -38.34 5.64
N LYS A 43 48.54 -37.83 5.38
CA LYS A 43 48.92 -36.84 4.35
C LYS A 43 48.96 -37.48 2.96
N THR A 44 48.76 -36.70 1.90
CA THR A 44 49.80 -36.39 0.89
C THR A 44 49.31 -35.32 -0.11
N SER A 45 50.06 -34.22 -0.20
CA SER A 45 50.07 -33.20 -1.28
C SER A 45 51.06 -33.67 -2.39
N PRO A 46 51.49 -32.87 -3.40
CA PRO A 46 51.16 -31.47 -3.76
C PRO A 46 51.06 -31.15 -5.27
N ARG A 47 50.68 -29.90 -5.63
CA ARG A 47 51.51 -29.07 -6.54
C ARG A 47 51.17 -27.58 -6.46
N ARG A 48 52.25 -26.79 -6.41
CA ARG A 48 52.35 -25.32 -6.35
C ARG A 48 52.05 -24.68 -7.72
N ALA A 49 51.59 -23.43 -7.72
CA ALA A 49 52.31 -22.33 -8.40
C ALA A 49 51.90 -20.97 -7.82
N SER A 50 52.91 -20.11 -7.69
CA SER A 50 52.96 -18.80 -7.04
C SER A 50 52.75 -17.63 -8.01
N ALA A 51 52.26 -16.49 -7.52
CA ALA A 51 52.76 -15.13 -7.81
C ALA A 51 51.95 -14.12 -6.98
N ALA A 52 52.52 -13.44 -5.99
CA ALA A 52 53.26 -12.17 -6.05
C ALA A 52 52.36 -10.99 -5.58
N LYS A 53 52.69 -10.45 -4.41
CA LYS A 53 52.10 -9.25 -3.79
C LYS A 53 52.62 -7.97 -4.44
N LYS A 54 51.77 -6.94 -4.59
CA LYS A 54 52.09 -5.50 -4.57
C LYS A 54 50.80 -4.64 -4.47
N PRO A 55 50.87 -3.35 -4.10
CA PRO A 55 50.58 -2.85 -2.76
C PRO A 55 49.22 -2.13 -2.62
N VAL A 56 48.82 -1.95 -1.35
CA VAL A 56 47.66 -1.18 -0.89
C VAL A 56 47.80 0.30 -1.27
N ALA A 57 46.82 0.84 -2.00
CA ALA A 57 46.69 2.26 -2.28
C ALA A 57 45.47 2.83 -1.53
N LYS A 58 45.68 4.02 -0.95
CA LYS A 58 44.79 4.81 -0.10
C LYS A 58 43.40 5.04 -0.69
N ALA A 59 42.40 5.02 0.19
CA ALA A 59 41.06 5.53 -0.05
C ALA A 59 41.12 7.00 -0.48
N ALA A 60 40.56 7.29 -1.65
CA ALA A 60 40.18 8.62 -2.08
C ALA A 60 38.66 8.64 -2.20
N SER A 61 38.05 9.58 -1.49
CA SER A 61 36.64 9.98 -1.63
C SER A 61 36.35 10.35 -3.09
N GLY A 62 35.53 9.57 -3.77
CA GLY A 62 35.04 9.85 -5.12
C GLY A 62 33.53 9.83 -5.12
N GLN A 63 32.92 10.95 -5.52
CA GLN A 63 31.53 11.02 -5.97
C GLN A 63 31.31 10.00 -7.10
N PRO A 64 30.13 9.38 -7.24
CA PRO A 64 29.82 8.59 -8.42
C PRO A 64 29.53 9.55 -9.58
N ASP A 65 30.55 9.83 -10.38
CA ASP A 65 30.39 10.55 -11.64
C ASP A 65 29.85 9.61 -12.73
N ALA A 66 28.76 10.08 -13.34
CA ALA A 66 28.26 9.76 -14.68
C ALA A 66 27.78 8.33 -14.97
N ALA A 67 26.57 8.01 -14.49
CA ALA A 67 25.67 7.18 -15.28
C ALA A 67 25.44 7.85 -16.65
N VAL A 68 25.39 7.07 -17.72
CA VAL A 68 24.99 7.51 -19.06
C VAL A 68 23.68 8.30 -18.91
N LYS A 69 23.69 9.61 -19.18
CA LYS A 69 22.48 10.44 -19.11
C LYS A 69 21.50 9.93 -20.17
N ALA A 70 20.58 9.06 -19.76
CA ALA A 70 19.37 8.83 -20.53
C ALA A 70 18.69 10.19 -20.70
N ASP A 71 18.31 10.51 -21.94
CA ASP A 71 17.59 11.74 -22.27
C ASP A 71 16.14 11.57 -21.80
N TRP A 72 15.85 11.98 -20.57
CA TRP A 72 14.52 11.86 -19.97
C TRP A 72 13.62 13.01 -20.43
N PRO A 73 12.39 12.75 -20.90
CA PRO A 73 11.50 13.79 -21.41
C PRO A 73 10.99 14.69 -20.28
N VAL A 74 10.89 15.99 -20.54
CA VAL A 74 10.11 16.90 -19.70
C VAL A 74 8.65 16.86 -20.15
N HIS A 75 7.75 16.46 -19.27
CA HIS A 75 6.33 16.22 -19.58
C HIS A 75 5.44 17.46 -19.43
N GLY A 76 5.87 18.47 -18.68
CA GLY A 76 5.06 19.68 -18.47
C GLY A 76 5.79 20.79 -17.73
N THR A 77 5.10 21.92 -17.59
CA THR A 77 5.56 23.06 -16.78
C THR A 77 4.52 23.36 -15.71
N ILE A 78 4.93 23.37 -14.45
CA ILE A 78 4.10 23.83 -13.32
C ILE A 78 4.34 25.34 -13.20
N THR A 79 3.30 26.12 -13.44
CA THR A 79 3.40 27.58 -13.58
C THR A 79 3.23 28.33 -12.26
N GLY A 80 2.49 27.74 -11.31
CA GLY A 80 2.30 28.26 -9.96
C GLY A 80 3.20 27.60 -8.90
N PRO A 81 2.90 27.82 -7.61
CA PRO A 81 3.64 27.21 -6.51
C PRO A 81 3.42 25.70 -6.43
N MET A 82 4.45 24.98 -6.03
CA MET A 82 4.39 23.54 -5.76
C MET A 82 4.55 23.29 -4.27
N VAL A 83 3.64 22.53 -3.68
CA VAL A 83 3.71 22.16 -2.26
C VAL A 83 3.65 20.65 -2.15
N MET A 84 4.70 20.05 -1.59
CA MET A 84 4.73 18.62 -1.24
C MET A 84 4.48 18.47 0.25
N ILE A 85 3.47 17.70 0.62
CA ILE A 85 3.11 17.42 2.02
C ILE A 85 3.58 16.00 2.33
N GLY A 86 4.48 15.86 3.30
CA GLY A 86 5.13 14.59 3.64
C GLY A 86 6.41 14.36 2.85
N PHE A 87 7.48 14.02 3.56
CA PHE A 87 8.82 13.76 3.03
C PHE A 87 9.43 12.45 3.56
N GLY A 88 8.56 11.45 3.76
CA GLY A 88 8.95 10.06 4.01
C GLY A 88 9.50 9.34 2.78
N SER A 89 9.38 8.00 2.72
CA SER A 89 9.93 7.22 1.59
C SER A 89 9.42 7.66 0.22
N ILE A 90 8.11 7.92 0.10
CA ILE A 90 7.49 8.33 -1.17
C ILE A 90 7.81 9.77 -1.53
N GLY A 91 7.82 10.70 -0.56
CA GLY A 91 8.23 12.09 -0.81
C GLY A 91 9.67 12.17 -1.32
N LYS A 92 10.59 11.46 -0.66
CA LYS A 92 12.01 11.36 -1.08
C LYS A 92 12.18 10.77 -2.48
N GLY A 93 11.42 9.73 -2.81
CA GLY A 93 11.48 9.11 -4.14
C GLY A 93 10.77 9.90 -5.24
N THR A 94 9.74 10.69 -4.91
CA THR A 94 9.00 11.52 -5.88
C THR A 94 9.78 12.77 -6.26
N LEU A 95 10.49 13.39 -5.31
CA LEU A 95 11.30 14.58 -5.54
C LEU A 95 12.20 14.50 -6.78
N PRO A 96 13.08 13.49 -6.95
CA PRO A 96 13.95 13.40 -8.13
C PRO A 96 13.18 13.16 -9.44
N LEU A 97 11.98 12.56 -9.40
CA LEU A 97 11.15 12.39 -10.59
C LEU A 97 10.50 13.72 -11.00
N ILE A 98 10.06 14.53 -10.04
CA ILE A 98 9.56 15.89 -10.30
C ILE A 98 10.67 16.75 -10.94
N GLU A 99 11.86 16.76 -10.35
CA GLU A 99 13.02 17.51 -10.87
C GLU A 99 13.42 17.09 -12.29
N ARG A 100 13.22 15.81 -12.61
CA ARG A 100 13.56 15.23 -13.91
C ARG A 100 12.54 15.57 -14.99
N HIS A 101 11.26 15.61 -14.65
CA HIS A 101 10.17 15.58 -15.64
C HIS A 101 9.32 16.85 -15.73
N PHE A 102 9.50 17.81 -14.83
CA PHE A 102 8.76 19.07 -14.89
C PHE A 102 9.69 20.27 -14.87
N ASN A 103 9.34 21.29 -15.65
CA ASN A 103 9.83 22.63 -15.42
C ASN A 103 8.99 23.29 -14.31
N PHE A 104 9.63 23.92 -13.35
CA PHE A 104 8.96 24.69 -12.32
C PHE A 104 9.92 25.73 -11.73
N ASP A 105 9.35 26.73 -11.06
CA ASP A 105 10.12 27.73 -10.34
C ASP A 105 10.60 27.17 -9.00
N LYS A 106 11.91 26.97 -8.89
CA LYS A 106 12.55 26.40 -7.70
C LYS A 106 12.30 27.21 -6.43
N THR A 107 12.16 28.54 -6.54
CA THR A 107 11.94 29.39 -5.35
C THR A 107 10.53 29.28 -4.80
N ARG A 108 9.61 28.64 -5.53
CA ARG A 108 8.21 28.42 -5.14
C ARG A 108 7.89 26.93 -4.97
N PHE A 109 8.90 26.12 -4.63
CA PHE A 109 8.71 24.75 -4.21
C PHE A 109 8.97 24.61 -2.71
N THR A 110 7.91 24.24 -1.98
CA THR A 110 7.94 24.01 -0.54
C THR A 110 7.62 22.55 -0.21
N VAL A 111 8.41 21.96 0.68
CA VAL A 111 8.15 20.65 1.30
C VAL A 111 7.72 20.88 2.75
N ILE A 112 6.64 20.25 3.19
CA ILE A 112 6.12 20.32 4.55
C ILE A 112 6.22 18.94 5.19
N ASP A 113 6.95 18.82 6.30
CA ASP A 113 6.99 17.60 7.11
C ASP A 113 7.38 17.92 8.56
N PRO A 114 6.75 17.34 9.60
CA PRO A 114 7.15 17.57 10.99
C PRO A 114 8.54 17.02 11.36
N VAL A 115 9.08 16.09 10.56
CA VAL A 115 10.38 15.42 10.75
C VAL A 115 11.39 15.98 9.75
N ASP A 116 12.46 16.60 10.27
CA ASP A 116 13.47 17.29 9.47
C ASP A 116 14.75 16.48 9.24
N THR A 117 14.75 15.18 9.55
CA THR A 117 15.93 14.31 9.42
C THR A 117 16.53 14.34 8.01
N ASP A 118 15.66 14.39 6.99
CA ASP A 118 16.05 14.41 5.58
C ASP A 118 15.89 15.80 4.92
N ALA A 119 15.66 16.87 5.70
CA ALA A 119 15.42 18.23 5.19
C ALA A 119 16.58 18.79 4.34
N LYS A 120 17.79 18.26 4.51
CA LYS A 120 18.94 18.62 3.66
C LYS A 120 18.78 18.18 2.21
N LEU A 121 18.07 17.08 1.94
CA LEU A 121 17.76 16.67 0.57
C LEU A 121 16.93 17.73 -0.16
N VAL A 122 16.15 18.54 0.57
CA VAL A 122 15.33 19.64 0.04
C VAL A 122 16.11 20.94 -0.01
N THR A 123 16.64 21.38 1.14
CA THR A 123 17.26 22.70 1.28
C THR A 123 18.57 22.88 0.50
N GLU A 124 19.37 21.81 0.32
CA GLU A 124 20.59 21.88 -0.50
C GLU A 124 20.29 22.05 -2.00
N ARG A 125 19.04 21.78 -2.44
CA ARG A 125 18.56 22.03 -3.80
C ARG A 125 18.05 23.46 -4.01
N GLY A 126 17.95 24.24 -2.93
CA GLY A 126 17.38 25.59 -2.93
C GLY A 126 15.87 25.64 -2.78
N TYR A 127 15.22 24.54 -2.38
CA TYR A 127 13.79 24.48 -2.07
C TYR A 127 13.54 24.80 -0.59
N THR A 128 12.32 25.22 -0.27
CA THR A 128 11.91 25.52 1.10
C THR A 128 11.49 24.23 1.82
N PHE A 129 11.91 24.07 3.08
CA PHE A 129 11.42 23.02 3.97
C PHE A 129 10.76 23.64 5.19
N GLU A 130 9.47 23.37 5.39
CA GLU A 130 8.72 23.80 6.55
C GLU A 130 8.53 22.65 7.52
N LYS A 131 9.19 22.75 8.69
CA LYS A 131 9.07 21.76 9.76
C LYS A 131 7.77 21.96 10.53
N VAL A 132 6.66 21.43 10.03
CA VAL A 132 5.35 21.56 10.65
C VAL A 132 4.47 20.34 10.39
N ALA A 133 3.74 19.90 11.42
CA ALA A 133 2.64 18.95 11.26
C ALA A 133 1.37 19.72 10.86
N LEU A 134 0.73 19.31 9.77
CA LEU A 134 -0.57 19.86 9.41
C LEU A 134 -1.66 19.24 10.30
N THR A 135 -2.54 20.09 10.82
CA THR A 135 -3.64 19.71 11.70
C THR A 135 -4.94 20.37 11.23
N PRO A 136 -6.12 19.93 11.72
CA PRO A 136 -7.39 20.58 11.41
C PRO A 136 -7.40 22.10 11.68
N GLU A 137 -6.63 22.55 12.67
CA GLU A 137 -6.59 23.94 13.11
C GLU A 137 -5.69 24.84 12.26
N ASN A 138 -4.64 24.28 11.64
CA ASN A 138 -3.60 25.07 10.98
C ASN A 138 -3.55 24.92 9.45
N TYR A 139 -4.08 23.83 8.89
CA TYR A 139 -3.83 23.48 7.49
C TYR A 139 -4.33 24.53 6.51
N GLU A 140 -5.52 25.12 6.74
CA GLU A 140 -6.09 26.11 5.83
C GLU A 140 -5.24 27.38 5.79
N GLN A 141 -4.75 27.85 6.94
CA GLN A 141 -3.91 29.05 7.00
C GLN A 141 -2.56 28.82 6.32
N ILE A 142 -1.87 27.73 6.67
CA ILE A 142 -0.52 27.43 6.15
C ILE A 142 -0.59 27.18 4.64
N LEU A 143 -1.45 26.25 4.22
CA LEU A 143 -1.51 25.85 2.82
C LEU A 143 -2.04 26.97 1.92
N THR A 144 -2.99 27.80 2.38
CA THR A 144 -3.45 28.94 1.57
C THR A 144 -2.30 29.91 1.29
N GLY A 145 -1.47 30.20 2.30
CA GLY A 145 -0.32 31.11 2.12
C GLY A 145 0.67 30.61 1.07
N LEU A 146 1.00 29.32 1.11
CA LEU A 146 1.96 28.70 0.19
C LEU A 146 1.38 28.48 -1.22
N LEU A 147 0.16 27.96 -1.30
CA LEU A 147 -0.48 27.57 -2.56
C LEU A 147 -0.98 28.76 -3.39
N THR A 148 -1.01 29.97 -2.82
CA THR A 148 -1.39 31.21 -3.52
C THR A 148 -0.20 32.15 -3.75
N GLU A 149 1.03 31.66 -3.54
CA GLU A 149 2.23 32.45 -3.77
C GLU A 149 2.50 32.68 -5.28
N GLY A 150 2.36 33.94 -5.69
CA GLY A 150 2.63 34.38 -7.06
C GLY A 150 1.50 34.04 -8.04
N GLU A 151 1.82 34.02 -9.33
CA GLU A 151 0.88 33.72 -10.41
C GLU A 151 1.03 32.28 -10.91
N GLY A 152 0.07 31.83 -11.72
CA GLY A 152 0.05 30.50 -12.34
C GLY A 152 -0.81 29.48 -11.59
N GLN A 153 -0.89 28.27 -12.15
CA GLN A 153 -1.63 27.18 -11.53
C GLN A 153 -0.68 26.37 -10.63
N GLY A 154 -0.97 26.34 -9.33
CA GLY A 154 -0.19 25.56 -8.36
C GLY A 154 -0.51 24.07 -8.40
N PHE A 155 0.37 23.29 -7.76
CA PHE A 155 0.21 21.84 -7.61
C PHE A 155 0.51 21.42 -6.16
N CYS A 156 -0.46 20.82 -5.49
CA CYS A 156 -0.31 20.16 -4.19
C CYS A 156 -0.09 18.65 -4.37
N VAL A 157 1.06 18.16 -3.91
CA VAL A 157 1.46 16.74 -3.95
C VAL A 157 1.43 16.19 -2.53
N ASN A 158 0.36 15.50 -2.15
CA ASN A 158 0.16 15.00 -0.79
C ASN A 158 0.62 13.54 -0.67
N LEU A 159 1.73 13.33 0.03
CA LEU A 159 2.41 12.05 0.26
C LEU A 159 2.63 11.82 1.77
N SER A 160 1.70 12.31 2.58
CA SER A 160 1.78 12.29 4.04
C SER A 160 0.89 11.23 4.67
N VAL A 161 1.08 11.03 5.97
CA VAL A 161 0.17 10.32 6.88
C VAL A 161 -0.48 11.35 7.82
N ASP A 162 -1.52 10.95 8.56
CA ASP A 162 -2.15 11.76 9.61
C ASP A 162 -2.80 13.07 9.15
N THR A 163 -2.93 13.29 7.83
CA THR A 163 -3.58 14.47 7.24
C THR A 163 -4.86 14.10 6.50
N SER A 164 -5.90 14.94 6.60
CA SER A 164 -7.15 14.70 5.87
C SER A 164 -7.00 15.00 4.38
N SER A 165 -6.88 13.94 3.57
CA SER A 165 -6.88 14.05 2.10
C SER A 165 -8.09 14.84 1.61
N LEU A 166 -9.27 14.59 2.18
CA LEU A 166 -10.50 15.27 1.76
C LEU A 166 -10.46 16.78 2.00
N ASP A 167 -9.99 17.23 3.16
CA ASP A 167 -9.99 18.66 3.48
C ASP A 167 -8.92 19.41 2.70
N ILE A 168 -7.73 18.83 2.54
CA ILE A 168 -6.65 19.40 1.72
C ILE A 168 -7.09 19.45 0.24
N MET A 169 -7.69 18.38 -0.28
CA MET A 169 -8.24 18.34 -1.63
C MET A 169 -9.30 19.43 -1.86
N LYS A 170 -10.22 19.61 -0.90
CA LYS A 170 -11.24 20.67 -0.96
C LYS A 170 -10.61 22.06 -1.00
N LEU A 171 -9.58 22.29 -0.20
CA LEU A 171 -8.85 23.55 -0.17
C LEU A 171 -8.16 23.81 -1.51
N CYS A 172 -7.42 22.85 -2.04
CA CYS A 172 -6.72 22.98 -3.33
C CYS A 172 -7.69 23.33 -4.45
N ARG A 173 -8.82 22.61 -4.53
CA ARG A 173 -9.86 22.88 -5.52
C ARG A 173 -10.49 24.27 -5.36
N LYS A 174 -10.73 24.73 -4.13
CA LYS A 174 -11.23 26.09 -3.83
C LYS A 174 -10.26 27.17 -4.31
N LEU A 175 -8.95 26.89 -4.27
CA LEU A 175 -7.88 27.82 -4.66
C LEU A 175 -7.49 27.72 -6.14
N GLY A 176 -8.07 26.80 -6.92
CA GLY A 176 -7.65 26.61 -8.33
C GLY A 176 -6.35 25.81 -8.49
N VAL A 177 -5.92 25.09 -7.46
CA VAL A 177 -4.65 24.34 -7.40
C VAL A 177 -4.91 22.85 -7.67
N LEU A 178 -4.09 22.25 -8.54
CA LEU A 178 -4.12 20.82 -8.81
C LEU A 178 -3.75 20.02 -7.55
N TYR A 179 -4.32 18.83 -7.40
CA TYR A 179 -4.07 17.99 -6.24
C TYR A 179 -3.84 16.54 -6.65
N ILE A 180 -2.90 15.87 -5.98
CA ILE A 180 -2.73 14.42 -6.04
C ILE A 180 -2.41 13.86 -4.66
N ASP A 181 -2.97 12.69 -4.35
CA ASP A 181 -2.55 11.85 -3.23
C ASP A 181 -2.46 10.37 -3.61
N THR A 182 -1.93 9.55 -2.70
CA THR A 182 -1.83 8.09 -2.85
C THR A 182 -2.83 7.34 -1.96
N VAL A 183 -3.59 8.04 -1.12
CA VAL A 183 -4.48 7.46 -0.11
C VAL A 183 -5.57 8.46 0.30
N VAL A 184 -6.75 7.96 0.69
CA VAL A 184 -7.76 8.78 1.38
C VAL A 184 -7.46 8.75 2.88
N GLU A 185 -6.51 9.56 3.31
CA GLU A 185 -6.07 9.62 4.70
C GLU A 185 -7.02 10.51 5.53
N PRO A 186 -7.34 10.12 6.78
CA PRO A 186 -8.04 10.96 7.75
C PRO A 186 -7.05 11.80 8.57
N TRP A 187 -7.56 12.78 9.31
CA TRP A 187 -6.77 13.42 10.37
C TRP A 187 -6.36 12.40 11.44
N ALA A 188 -5.19 12.64 12.06
CA ALA A 188 -4.66 11.86 13.17
C ALA A 188 -5.71 11.49 14.23
N GLY A 189 -5.61 10.27 14.75
CA GLY A 189 -6.50 9.72 15.80
C GLY A 189 -7.68 8.90 15.27
N PHE A 190 -7.98 8.93 13.98
CA PHE A 190 -9.08 8.17 13.39
C PHE A 190 -8.89 6.64 13.45
N TYR A 191 -7.71 6.15 13.05
CA TYR A 191 -7.48 4.71 12.88
C TYR A 191 -7.53 3.91 14.18
N PHE A 192 -7.16 4.54 15.29
CA PHE A 192 -7.10 3.93 16.62
C PHE A 192 -8.22 4.40 17.56
N ASP A 193 -9.26 5.03 17.02
CA ASP A 193 -10.48 5.33 17.77
C ASP A 193 -11.19 4.00 18.12
N ASP A 194 -11.15 3.64 19.40
CA ASP A 194 -11.76 2.44 19.96
C ASP A 194 -13.26 2.59 20.22
N SER A 195 -13.79 3.81 20.13
CA SER A 195 -15.21 4.14 20.21
C SER A 195 -15.92 4.07 18.85
N ALA A 196 -15.15 4.13 17.76
CA ALA A 196 -15.65 4.04 16.41
C ALA A 196 -16.13 2.62 16.05
N LYS A 197 -17.22 2.53 15.28
CA LYS A 197 -17.67 1.24 14.75
C LYS A 197 -16.71 0.79 13.66
N ALA A 198 -16.53 -0.53 13.52
CA ALA A 198 -15.70 -1.11 12.46
C ALA A 198 -16.08 -0.57 11.06
N SER A 199 -17.38 -0.38 10.77
CA SER A 199 -17.86 0.18 9.50
C SER A 199 -17.35 1.59 9.21
N ASP A 200 -17.15 2.39 10.26
CA ASP A 200 -16.78 3.80 10.14
C ASP A 200 -15.28 3.95 9.89
N ARG A 201 -14.48 2.94 10.24
CA ARG A 201 -13.02 2.87 9.99
C ARG A 201 -12.66 2.11 8.72
N THR A 202 -13.59 1.92 7.79
CA THR A 202 -13.32 1.23 6.52
C THR A 202 -12.80 2.19 5.45
N ASN A 203 -12.01 1.70 4.50
CA ASN A 203 -11.66 2.48 3.32
C ASN A 203 -12.89 2.78 2.46
N TYR A 204 -13.92 1.92 2.49
CA TYR A 204 -15.20 2.28 1.89
C TYR A 204 -15.79 3.56 2.50
N ALA A 205 -15.81 3.69 3.83
CA ALA A 205 -16.35 4.87 4.48
C ALA A 205 -15.54 6.13 4.13
N LEU A 206 -14.21 6.03 4.14
CA LEU A 206 -13.30 7.11 3.73
C LEU A 206 -13.53 7.50 2.26
N ARG A 207 -13.50 6.54 1.32
CA ARG A 207 -13.78 6.75 -0.11
C ARG A 207 -15.14 7.41 -0.36
N GLU A 208 -16.18 6.98 0.35
CA GLU A 208 -17.52 7.55 0.20
C GLU A 208 -17.59 9.04 0.58
N THR A 209 -16.68 9.54 1.42
CA THR A 209 -16.59 10.99 1.70
C THR A 209 -16.13 11.76 0.46
N VAL A 210 -15.11 11.25 -0.24
CA VAL A 210 -14.58 11.80 -1.49
C VAL A 210 -15.62 11.71 -2.62
N ARG A 211 -16.28 10.56 -2.80
CA ARG A 211 -17.33 10.41 -3.83
C ARG A 211 -18.53 11.33 -3.60
N LYS A 212 -18.92 11.56 -2.34
CA LYS A 212 -19.97 12.56 -2.01
C LYS A 212 -19.52 13.98 -2.37
N GLN A 213 -18.26 14.33 -2.09
CA GLN A 213 -17.72 15.63 -2.41
C GLN A 213 -17.65 15.87 -3.93
N GLN A 214 -17.21 14.87 -4.70
CA GLN A 214 -17.23 14.88 -6.16
C GLN A 214 -18.66 15.07 -6.70
N LYS A 215 -19.63 14.29 -6.21
CA LYS A 215 -21.03 14.40 -6.64
C LYS A 215 -21.64 15.76 -6.33
N LYS A 216 -21.29 16.36 -5.19
CA LYS A 216 -21.78 17.68 -4.77
C LYS A 216 -21.14 18.82 -5.58
N ASN A 217 -19.91 18.63 -6.09
CA ASN A 217 -19.15 19.66 -6.79
C ASN A 217 -18.51 19.05 -8.07
N PRO A 218 -19.31 18.76 -9.10
CA PRO A 218 -18.81 18.17 -10.35
C PRO A 218 -17.93 19.15 -11.13
N GLY A 219 -16.95 18.63 -11.89
CA GLY A 219 -16.01 19.44 -12.68
C GLY A 219 -15.07 20.30 -11.84
N GLY A 220 -14.48 21.33 -12.43
CA GLY A 220 -13.51 22.23 -11.80
C GLY A 220 -12.13 21.60 -11.63
N THR A 221 -11.24 22.32 -10.95
CA THR A 221 -9.81 21.96 -10.82
C THR A 221 -9.55 20.51 -10.49
N THR A 222 -8.68 19.86 -11.25
CA THR A 222 -8.42 18.44 -11.10
C THR A 222 -7.79 18.09 -9.75
N ALA A 223 -8.37 17.08 -9.12
CA ALA A 223 -7.83 16.45 -7.92
C ALA A 223 -7.85 14.93 -8.09
N VAL A 224 -6.66 14.33 -8.17
CA VAL A 224 -6.49 12.90 -8.37
C VAL A 224 -6.39 12.23 -7.00
N SER A 225 -7.37 11.40 -6.67
CA SER A 225 -7.37 10.63 -5.43
C SER A 225 -6.78 9.24 -5.66
N CYS A 226 -5.96 8.77 -4.72
CA CYS A 226 -5.45 7.41 -4.65
C CYS A 226 -4.66 6.98 -5.90
N CYS A 227 -3.65 7.77 -6.26
CA CYS A 227 -2.77 7.57 -7.42
C CYS A 227 -1.32 7.27 -7.01
N GLY A 228 -1.13 6.14 -6.33
CA GLY A 228 0.16 5.49 -6.13
C GLY A 228 0.28 4.23 -6.98
N ALA A 229 0.99 3.21 -6.49
CA ALA A 229 1.06 1.92 -7.18
C ALA A 229 -0.28 1.17 -7.07
N ASN A 230 -0.74 0.99 -5.84
CA ASN A 230 -1.99 0.34 -5.48
C ASN A 230 -2.43 1.00 -4.16
N PRO A 231 -3.50 1.80 -4.12
CA PRO A 231 -4.35 2.18 -5.25
C PRO A 231 -3.59 3.05 -6.26
N GLY A 232 -3.94 2.89 -7.54
CA GLY A 232 -3.43 3.74 -8.62
C GLY A 232 -3.09 2.97 -9.90
N MET A 233 -1.80 2.73 -10.15
CA MET A 233 -1.30 1.96 -11.31
C MET A 233 -2.09 0.67 -11.56
N VAL A 234 -2.46 -0.06 -10.52
CA VAL A 234 -3.21 -1.32 -10.66
C VAL A 234 -4.55 -1.16 -11.36
N SER A 235 -5.23 -0.01 -11.26
CA SER A 235 -6.45 0.27 -12.04
C SER A 235 -6.15 0.35 -13.54
N TRP A 236 -4.99 0.88 -13.91
CA TRP A 236 -4.52 0.90 -15.29
C TRP A 236 -4.15 -0.50 -15.79
N PHE A 237 -3.53 -1.30 -14.93
CA PHE A 237 -3.28 -2.72 -15.20
C PHE A 237 -4.57 -3.52 -15.38
N VAL A 238 -5.64 -3.27 -14.61
CA VAL A 238 -6.94 -3.97 -14.83
C VAL A 238 -7.48 -3.70 -16.23
N LYS A 239 -7.46 -2.45 -16.70
CA LYS A 239 -7.91 -2.11 -18.06
C LYS A 239 -7.05 -2.80 -19.12
N LYS A 240 -5.72 -2.76 -18.97
CA LYS A 240 -4.78 -3.43 -19.89
C LYS A 240 -4.99 -4.95 -19.90
N ALA A 241 -5.09 -5.58 -18.73
CA ALA A 241 -5.29 -7.01 -18.59
C ALA A 241 -6.62 -7.47 -19.19
N LEU A 242 -7.68 -6.68 -19.02
CA LEU A 242 -8.97 -6.97 -19.61
C LEU A 242 -8.94 -6.92 -21.15
N VAL A 243 -8.22 -5.96 -21.73
CA VAL A 243 -7.99 -5.88 -23.18
C VAL A 243 -7.21 -7.11 -23.68
N ASP A 244 -6.19 -7.54 -22.94
CA ASP A 244 -5.41 -8.74 -23.28
C ASP A 244 -6.27 -9.99 -23.28
N ILE A 245 -7.01 -10.23 -22.19
CA ILE A 245 -7.88 -11.41 -22.06
C ILE A 245 -8.96 -11.41 -23.15
N ALA A 246 -9.60 -10.26 -23.42
CA ALA A 246 -10.60 -10.16 -24.47
C ALA A 246 -10.02 -10.52 -25.84
N THR A 247 -8.82 -10.03 -26.14
CA THR A 247 -8.10 -10.32 -27.39
C THR A 247 -7.73 -11.80 -27.49
N ASP A 248 -7.11 -12.35 -26.45
CA ASP A 248 -6.58 -13.71 -26.40
C ASP A 248 -7.67 -14.80 -26.33
N THR A 249 -8.88 -14.42 -25.92
CA THR A 249 -10.07 -15.29 -25.96
C THR A 249 -10.84 -15.18 -27.28
N GLY A 250 -10.36 -14.36 -28.23
CA GLY A 250 -11.00 -14.17 -29.54
C GLY A 250 -12.31 -13.38 -29.47
N LEU A 251 -12.56 -12.65 -28.38
CA LEU A 251 -13.73 -11.82 -28.24
C LEU A 251 -13.65 -10.64 -29.21
N LYS A 252 -14.71 -10.41 -30.00
CA LYS A 252 -14.83 -9.15 -30.75
C LYS A 252 -15.32 -8.05 -29.81
N PHE A 253 -14.54 -6.98 -29.70
CA PHE A 253 -14.86 -5.79 -28.92
C PHE A 253 -14.22 -4.55 -29.55
N GLU A 254 -14.78 -3.39 -29.23
CA GLU A 254 -14.10 -2.10 -29.36
C GLU A 254 -13.60 -1.71 -27.99
N GLU A 255 -12.40 -1.14 -27.92
CA GLU A 255 -11.83 -0.76 -26.63
C GLU A 255 -12.72 0.28 -25.93
N PRO A 256 -13.17 0.04 -24.69
CA PRO A 256 -14.14 0.91 -24.06
C PRO A 256 -13.59 2.30 -23.72
N SER A 257 -14.40 3.33 -23.94
CA SER A 257 -14.10 4.72 -23.53
C SER A 257 -14.93 5.20 -22.34
N SER A 258 -15.95 4.43 -21.94
CA SER A 258 -16.85 4.79 -20.84
C SER A 258 -16.82 3.74 -19.73
N ARG A 259 -17.05 4.16 -18.47
CA ARG A 259 -17.20 3.26 -17.32
C ARG A 259 -18.19 2.12 -17.60
N LYS A 260 -19.35 2.44 -18.20
CA LYS A 260 -20.39 1.47 -18.52
C LYS A 260 -19.90 0.42 -19.51
N ASP A 261 -19.14 0.82 -20.53
CA ASP A 261 -18.64 -0.09 -21.55
C ASP A 261 -17.46 -0.93 -21.05
N TRP A 262 -16.64 -0.39 -20.14
CA TRP A 262 -15.64 -1.16 -19.38
C TRP A 262 -16.30 -2.27 -18.54
N ALA A 263 -17.36 -1.94 -17.79
CA ALA A 263 -18.13 -2.92 -17.01
C ALA A 263 -18.78 -4.00 -17.90
N LYS A 264 -19.33 -3.62 -19.06
CA LYS A 264 -19.86 -4.57 -20.05
C LYS A 264 -18.79 -5.49 -20.60
N LEU A 265 -17.62 -4.96 -20.96
CA LEU A 265 -16.52 -5.77 -21.48
C LEU A 265 -16.07 -6.79 -20.43
N MET A 266 -15.87 -6.36 -19.19
CA MET A 266 -15.46 -7.25 -18.10
C MET A 266 -16.48 -8.36 -17.85
N SER A 267 -17.77 -8.02 -17.82
CA SER A 267 -18.86 -8.99 -17.73
C SER A 267 -18.86 -9.98 -18.90
N LYS A 268 -18.66 -9.49 -20.14
CA LYS A 268 -18.65 -10.30 -21.36
C LYS A 268 -17.46 -11.26 -21.44
N VAL A 269 -16.29 -10.83 -20.96
CA VAL A 269 -15.09 -11.67 -20.83
C VAL A 269 -15.30 -12.76 -19.77
N GLY A 270 -16.19 -12.53 -18.81
CA GLY A 270 -16.52 -13.50 -17.76
C GLY A 270 -15.54 -13.47 -16.58
N VAL A 271 -14.88 -12.33 -16.33
CA VAL A 271 -14.07 -12.15 -15.12
C VAL A 271 -15.00 -12.22 -13.91
N LYS A 272 -14.69 -13.08 -12.93
CA LYS A 272 -15.45 -13.21 -11.68
C LYS A 272 -14.89 -12.30 -10.60
N GLY A 273 -13.58 -12.14 -10.58
CA GLY A 273 -12.92 -11.26 -9.65
C GLY A 273 -11.47 -10.99 -10.00
N ILE A 274 -10.86 -10.20 -9.14
CA ILE A 274 -9.55 -9.61 -9.30
C ILE A 274 -8.86 -9.67 -7.94
N HIS A 275 -7.66 -10.23 -7.88
CA HIS A 275 -6.76 -9.90 -6.78
C HIS A 275 -5.82 -8.79 -7.24
N ILE A 276 -5.59 -7.80 -6.38
CA ILE A 276 -4.32 -7.09 -6.43
C ILE A 276 -3.31 -8.07 -5.84
N ALA A 277 -2.54 -8.71 -6.72
CA ALA A 277 -1.72 -9.86 -6.38
C ALA A 277 -0.27 -9.41 -6.38
N GLU A 278 0.28 -9.30 -5.17
CA GLU A 278 1.60 -8.75 -4.95
C GLU A 278 2.49 -9.69 -4.18
N ARG A 279 3.76 -9.72 -4.58
CA ARG A 279 4.83 -10.39 -3.87
C ARG A 279 6.06 -9.50 -3.83
N ASP A 280 6.31 -8.92 -2.66
CA ASP A 280 7.58 -8.27 -2.37
C ASP A 280 8.61 -9.33 -1.92
N THR A 281 9.70 -9.41 -2.66
CA THR A 281 10.83 -10.31 -2.41
C THR A 281 12.08 -9.58 -1.96
N GLN A 282 12.03 -8.26 -1.78
CA GLN A 282 13.16 -7.48 -1.29
C GLN A 282 13.63 -7.99 0.07
N ARG A 283 14.93 -8.24 0.19
CA ARG A 283 15.55 -8.77 1.41
C ARG A 283 16.52 -7.76 1.98
N ALA A 284 16.40 -7.47 3.27
CA ALA A 284 17.39 -6.68 3.97
C ALA A 284 18.73 -7.43 4.06
N LYS A 285 19.84 -6.67 4.06
CA LYS A 285 21.20 -7.17 4.30
C LYS A 285 21.36 -7.70 5.73
N GLU A 286 20.68 -7.06 6.67
CA GLU A 286 20.67 -7.45 8.09
C GLU A 286 19.36 -8.16 8.44
N PRO A 287 19.39 -9.13 9.37
CA PRO A 287 18.17 -9.78 9.84
C PRO A 287 17.28 -8.79 10.60
N LYS A 288 15.96 -8.96 10.51
CA LYS A 288 14.97 -8.19 11.29
C LYS A 288 15.28 -8.29 12.80
N PRO A 289 15.48 -7.15 13.50
CA PRO A 289 15.61 -7.11 14.95
C PRO A 289 14.31 -7.52 15.67
N MET A 290 14.44 -8.04 16.89
CA MET A 290 13.31 -8.26 17.79
C MET A 290 12.72 -6.92 18.25
N GLU A 291 11.41 -6.85 18.46
CA GLU A 291 10.69 -5.62 18.87
C GLU A 291 10.85 -4.44 17.88
N ALA A 292 11.12 -4.73 16.60
CA ALA A 292 11.17 -3.76 15.52
C ALA A 292 10.26 -4.19 14.37
N PHE A 293 9.46 -3.25 13.84
CA PHE A 293 8.67 -3.46 12.63
C PHE A 293 9.46 -2.93 11.43
N TRP A 294 9.91 -3.84 10.57
CA TRP A 294 10.60 -3.51 9.32
C TRP A 294 9.68 -3.73 8.12
N ASN A 295 9.67 -2.79 7.19
CA ASN A 295 8.92 -2.85 5.93
C ASN A 295 9.69 -2.16 4.80
N THR A 296 9.24 -2.32 3.55
CA THR A 296 9.81 -1.63 2.37
C THR A 296 9.15 -0.28 2.08
N TRP A 297 8.02 0.00 2.72
CA TRP A 297 7.33 1.29 2.66
C TRP A 297 6.75 1.64 4.04
N SER A 298 6.03 2.77 4.14
CA SER A 298 5.55 3.35 5.41
C SER A 298 5.03 2.30 6.40
N VAL A 299 5.73 2.16 7.53
CA VAL A 299 5.32 1.25 8.60
C VAL A 299 4.05 1.77 9.28
N GLU A 300 3.94 3.08 9.51
CA GLU A 300 2.75 3.70 10.10
C GLU A 300 1.53 3.52 9.20
N GLY A 301 1.69 3.75 7.89
CA GLY A 301 0.65 3.49 6.90
C GLY A 301 0.20 2.03 6.93
N PHE A 302 1.16 1.09 6.90
CA PHE A 302 0.86 -0.34 6.91
C PHE A 302 0.21 -0.82 8.22
N LEU A 303 0.56 -0.23 9.36
CA LEU A 303 -0.11 -0.47 10.63
C LEU A 303 -1.56 0.02 10.58
N SER A 304 -1.79 1.25 10.13
CA SER A 304 -3.12 1.85 10.03
C SER A 304 -4.06 0.98 9.19
N GLU A 305 -3.69 0.65 7.96
CA GLU A 305 -4.50 -0.23 7.09
C GLU A 305 -4.54 -1.69 7.56
N GLY A 306 -3.48 -2.16 8.21
CA GLY A 306 -3.37 -3.51 8.71
C GLY A 306 -4.31 -3.79 9.88
N PHE A 307 -4.56 -2.79 10.72
CA PHE A 307 -5.53 -2.83 11.83
C PHE A 307 -6.96 -2.51 11.41
N GLN A 308 -7.16 -1.84 10.27
CA GLN A 308 -8.48 -1.68 9.69
C GLN A 308 -9.12 -3.04 9.36
N PRO A 309 -10.47 -3.10 9.27
CA PRO A 309 -11.17 -4.30 8.85
C PRO A 309 -10.65 -4.85 7.53
N ALA A 310 -10.50 -6.17 7.42
CA ALA A 310 -10.35 -6.83 6.12
C ALA A 310 -11.52 -6.41 5.20
N GLU A 311 -11.22 -5.93 4.00
CA GLU A 311 -12.21 -5.29 3.14
C GLU A 311 -12.03 -5.67 1.67
N LEU A 312 -13.16 -5.88 0.99
CA LEU A 312 -13.16 -6.36 -0.38
C LEU A 312 -14.39 -5.88 -1.15
N GLY A 313 -14.19 -5.50 -2.40
CA GLY A 313 -15.23 -5.43 -3.41
C GLY A 313 -15.91 -6.80 -3.55
N TRP A 314 -17.24 -6.81 -3.55
CA TRP A 314 -18.02 -8.03 -3.44
C TRP A 314 -18.72 -8.39 -4.76
N GLY A 315 -18.24 -9.45 -5.40
CA GLY A 315 -18.67 -9.87 -6.72
C GLY A 315 -20.07 -10.49 -6.74
N THR A 316 -20.76 -10.34 -7.86
CA THR A 316 -22.09 -10.94 -8.07
C THR A 316 -22.07 -12.46 -8.20
N HIS A 317 -20.90 -13.08 -8.43
CA HIS A 317 -20.77 -14.53 -8.51
C HIS A 317 -20.67 -15.21 -7.14
N GLU A 318 -20.35 -14.45 -6.08
CA GLU A 318 -20.14 -15.01 -4.75
C GLU A 318 -21.43 -15.54 -4.13
N LYS A 319 -21.38 -16.77 -3.64
CA LYS A 319 -22.53 -17.48 -3.03
C LYS A 319 -22.40 -17.64 -1.52
N TRP A 320 -21.25 -17.28 -0.96
CA TRP A 320 -20.94 -17.48 0.44
C TRP A 320 -20.07 -16.34 0.96
N LYS A 321 -20.31 -15.93 2.21
CA LYS A 321 -19.46 -15.00 2.97
C LYS A 321 -19.32 -15.52 4.41
N PRO A 322 -18.21 -15.21 5.11
CA PRO A 322 -18.04 -15.63 6.50
C PRO A 322 -19.07 -14.96 7.42
N LYS A 323 -19.31 -15.57 8.60
CA LYS A 323 -20.34 -15.09 9.55
C LYS A 323 -20.09 -13.68 10.07
N ASN A 324 -18.83 -13.26 10.14
CA ASN A 324 -18.41 -11.92 10.55
C ASN A 324 -18.31 -10.92 9.39
N ALA A 325 -18.72 -11.29 8.17
CA ALA A 325 -18.85 -10.35 7.07
C ALA A 325 -20.06 -9.41 7.28
N LYS A 326 -19.86 -8.13 7.00
CA LYS A 326 -20.88 -7.07 7.07
C LYS A 326 -20.96 -6.33 5.74
N GLU A 327 -22.13 -5.79 5.47
CA GLU A 327 -22.43 -5.01 4.27
C GLU A 327 -22.65 -3.54 4.62
N HIS A 328 -22.37 -2.65 3.67
CA HIS A 328 -22.69 -1.23 3.81
C HIS A 328 -24.12 -0.93 3.35
N LYS A 329 -24.88 -0.21 4.20
CA LYS A 329 -26.27 0.18 3.89
C LYS A 329 -26.40 1.41 2.98
N LYS A 330 -25.33 2.19 2.83
CA LYS A 330 -25.28 3.47 2.11
C LYS A 330 -24.04 3.51 1.21
N GLY A 331 -24.04 4.37 0.20
CA GLY A 331 -22.92 4.56 -0.74
C GLY A 331 -23.06 3.72 -2.01
N CYS A 332 -21.94 3.44 -2.69
CA CYS A 332 -21.89 2.62 -3.91
C CYS A 332 -22.30 1.15 -3.69
N ARG A 333 -22.22 0.67 -2.44
CA ARG A 333 -22.53 -0.71 -1.99
C ARG A 333 -21.74 -1.75 -2.77
N ALA A 334 -20.50 -1.41 -3.13
CA ALA A 334 -19.60 -2.25 -3.89
C ALA A 334 -18.82 -3.25 -3.05
N ALA A 335 -18.72 -3.05 -1.73
CA ALA A 335 -17.85 -3.83 -0.86
C ALA A 335 -18.59 -4.47 0.33
N ILE A 336 -17.92 -5.45 0.93
CA ILE A 336 -18.15 -5.94 2.29
C ILE A 336 -16.87 -5.75 3.11
N TYR A 337 -17.01 -5.80 4.43
CA TYR A 337 -15.87 -5.88 5.34
C TYR A 337 -16.04 -7.04 6.33
N LEU A 338 -14.94 -7.54 6.86
CA LEU A 338 -14.90 -8.57 7.88
C LEU A 338 -14.58 -7.91 9.23
N GLU A 339 -15.26 -8.31 10.31
CA GLU A 339 -14.95 -7.84 11.66
C GLU A 339 -13.67 -8.51 12.22
N GLN A 340 -12.55 -8.31 11.53
CA GLN A 340 -11.21 -8.77 11.87
C GLN A 340 -10.16 -7.95 11.09
N PRO A 341 -8.93 -7.77 11.61
CA PRO A 341 -7.90 -6.95 10.98
C PRO A 341 -7.41 -7.55 9.66
N GLY A 342 -7.20 -6.70 8.66
CA GLY A 342 -6.77 -7.09 7.32
C GLY A 342 -5.42 -7.80 7.30
N ALA A 343 -4.43 -7.25 8.02
CA ALA A 343 -3.08 -7.81 8.07
C ALA A 343 -2.97 -9.12 8.89
N SER A 344 -4.06 -9.57 9.54
CA SER A 344 -4.15 -10.91 10.16
C SER A 344 -5.10 -11.86 9.41
N THR A 345 -5.65 -11.41 8.28
CA THR A 345 -6.58 -12.18 7.44
C THR A 345 -5.83 -12.68 6.22
N ARG A 346 -5.79 -14.01 6.02
CA ARG A 346 -5.06 -14.61 4.88
C ARG A 346 -6.00 -15.07 3.78
N VAL A 347 -5.56 -14.88 2.54
CA VAL A 347 -6.21 -15.35 1.31
C VAL A 347 -5.22 -16.15 0.48
N ARG A 348 -5.72 -17.13 -0.28
CA ARG A 348 -4.95 -17.87 -1.27
C ARG A 348 -4.92 -17.08 -2.57
N THR A 349 -3.73 -16.84 -3.10
CA THR A 349 -3.51 -16.10 -4.34
C THR A 349 -2.34 -16.69 -5.11
N TRP A 350 -1.97 -16.04 -6.22
CA TRP A 350 -0.91 -16.47 -7.11
C TRP A 350 -0.21 -15.26 -7.73
N CYS A 351 1.12 -15.30 -7.80
CA CYS A 351 1.93 -14.38 -8.60
C CYS A 351 2.92 -15.18 -9.48
N PRO A 352 3.41 -14.63 -10.61
CA PRO A 352 4.26 -15.35 -11.55
C PRO A 352 5.52 -15.96 -10.95
N THR A 353 6.24 -15.23 -10.09
CA THR A 353 7.53 -15.67 -9.55
C THR A 353 7.39 -16.80 -8.53
N PRO A 354 6.55 -16.68 -7.46
CA PRO A 354 6.41 -17.75 -6.47
C PRO A 354 5.40 -18.83 -6.87
N GLY A 355 4.51 -18.55 -7.82
CA GLY A 355 3.29 -19.33 -8.02
C GLY A 355 2.28 -19.11 -6.90
N ALA A 356 1.70 -20.21 -6.39
CA ALA A 356 0.71 -20.17 -5.32
C ALA A 356 1.30 -19.63 -4.02
N GLN A 357 0.61 -18.70 -3.37
CA GLN A 357 1.03 -18.12 -2.09
C GLN A 357 -0.16 -17.71 -1.22
N TYR A 358 0.15 -17.41 0.05
CA TYR A 358 -0.76 -16.60 0.86
C TYR A 358 -0.50 -15.13 0.64
N GLY A 359 -1.57 -14.35 0.59
CA GLY A 359 -1.53 -12.90 0.77
C GLY A 359 -2.38 -12.50 1.98
N PHE A 360 -2.10 -11.33 2.54
CA PHE A 360 -2.95 -10.68 3.53
C PHE A 360 -4.07 -9.91 2.83
N LEU A 361 -5.29 -9.97 3.38
CA LEU A 361 -6.47 -9.26 2.91
C LEU A 361 -6.53 -7.89 3.59
N VAL A 362 -5.52 -7.08 3.33
CA VAL A 362 -5.43 -5.69 3.81
C VAL A 362 -6.44 -4.85 3.03
N THR A 363 -7.11 -3.91 3.72
CA THR A 363 -8.06 -3.02 3.06
C THR A 363 -7.31 -2.04 2.17
N HIS A 364 -7.87 -1.73 1.00
CA HIS A 364 -7.27 -0.84 0.03
C HIS A 364 -8.36 -0.13 -0.76
N ASN A 365 -8.15 1.12 -1.16
CA ASN A 365 -9.17 1.92 -1.86
C ASN A 365 -9.63 1.23 -3.16
N GLU A 366 -8.69 0.67 -3.93
CA GLU A 366 -8.94 0.04 -5.22
C GLU A 366 -9.73 -1.28 -5.11
N ALA A 367 -9.72 -1.93 -3.94
CA ALA A 367 -10.61 -3.06 -3.67
C ALA A 367 -12.07 -2.64 -3.83
N ILE A 368 -12.40 -1.40 -3.45
CA ILE A 368 -13.74 -0.82 -3.59
C ILE A 368 -13.89 -0.12 -4.94
N SER A 369 -12.93 0.72 -5.34
CA SER A 369 -13.06 1.58 -6.52
C SER A 369 -13.13 0.76 -7.82
N ILE A 370 -12.31 -0.28 -7.98
CA ILE A 370 -12.35 -1.16 -9.16
C ILE A 370 -13.66 -1.93 -9.21
N ALA A 371 -14.10 -2.51 -8.08
CA ALA A 371 -15.38 -3.23 -8.03
C ALA A 371 -16.56 -2.30 -8.34
N ASP A 372 -16.56 -1.08 -7.81
CA ASP A 372 -17.54 -0.05 -8.14
C ASP A 372 -17.46 0.31 -9.64
N TYR A 373 -16.27 0.64 -10.17
CA TYR A 373 -16.07 1.08 -11.55
C TYR A 373 -16.61 0.07 -12.56
N PHE A 374 -16.30 -1.23 -12.37
CA PHE A 374 -16.74 -2.32 -13.24
C PHE A 374 -18.12 -2.89 -12.88
N THR A 375 -18.90 -2.19 -12.06
CA THR A 375 -20.30 -2.55 -11.79
C THR A 375 -21.19 -2.26 -13.01
N LEU A 376 -21.97 -3.27 -13.43
CA LEU A 376 -23.02 -3.12 -14.43
C LEU A 376 -24.39 -3.24 -13.76
N GLU A 377 -25.21 -2.20 -13.92
CA GLU A 377 -26.59 -2.15 -13.46
C GLU A 377 -27.58 -2.11 -14.64
N ASP A 378 -28.76 -2.67 -14.42
CA ASP A 378 -29.94 -2.56 -15.28
C ASP A 378 -31.04 -1.86 -14.49
N GLY A 379 -31.14 -0.55 -14.69
CA GLY A 379 -31.90 0.33 -13.80
C GLY A 379 -31.34 0.29 -12.38
N LYS A 380 -32.11 -0.25 -11.42
CA LYS A 380 -31.69 -0.42 -10.02
C LYS A 380 -31.17 -1.83 -9.69
N LYS A 381 -31.17 -2.74 -10.66
CA LYS A 381 -30.79 -4.14 -10.45
C LYS A 381 -29.30 -4.32 -10.77
N LEU A 382 -28.53 -4.75 -9.78
CA LEU A 382 -27.15 -5.20 -9.97
C LEU A 382 -27.14 -6.44 -10.88
N LYS A 383 -26.43 -6.35 -12.01
CA LYS A 383 -26.29 -7.47 -12.98
C LYS A 383 -24.93 -8.12 -12.89
N TYR A 384 -23.89 -7.32 -12.75
CA TYR A 384 -22.52 -7.79 -12.71
C TYR A 384 -21.67 -6.87 -11.85
N ARG A 385 -20.76 -7.49 -11.09
CA ARG A 385 -19.66 -6.84 -10.38
C ARG A 385 -18.58 -7.89 -10.12
N PRO A 386 -17.28 -7.57 -10.28
CA PRO A 386 -16.21 -8.47 -9.87
C PRO A 386 -16.00 -8.42 -8.34
N THR A 387 -15.58 -9.54 -7.74
CA THR A 387 -14.89 -9.48 -6.45
C THR A 387 -13.55 -8.78 -6.65
N CYS A 388 -13.14 -7.87 -5.77
CA CYS A 388 -11.83 -7.22 -5.87
C CYS A 388 -11.23 -7.02 -4.48
N HIS A 389 -10.01 -7.50 -4.25
CA HIS A 389 -9.29 -7.23 -3.00
C HIS A 389 -7.79 -7.43 -3.12
N TYR A 390 -7.08 -6.90 -2.14
CA TYR A 390 -5.65 -7.11 -2.02
C TYR A 390 -5.36 -8.55 -1.55
N ALA A 391 -4.30 -9.12 -2.09
CA ALA A 391 -3.73 -10.38 -1.65
C ALA A 391 -2.21 -10.17 -1.51
N TYR A 392 -1.85 -9.44 -0.46
CA TYR A 392 -0.52 -8.88 -0.29
C TYR A 392 0.43 -9.86 0.42
N HIS A 393 1.49 -10.29 -0.26
CA HIS A 393 2.62 -10.90 0.43
C HIS A 393 3.75 -9.87 0.53
N PRO A 394 3.90 -9.17 1.68
CA PRO A 394 4.97 -8.19 1.86
C PRO A 394 6.34 -8.88 1.93
N ALA A 395 7.41 -8.09 1.97
CA ALA A 395 8.75 -8.58 2.20
C ALA A 395 8.81 -9.51 3.42
N ASN A 396 9.70 -10.51 3.39
CA ASN A 396 9.78 -11.51 4.46
C ASN A 396 9.97 -10.87 5.85
N VAL A 397 10.70 -9.75 5.94
CA VAL A 397 10.86 -9.01 7.20
C VAL A 397 9.53 -8.43 7.70
N ALA A 398 8.67 -7.94 6.82
CA ALA A 398 7.35 -7.43 7.17
C ALA A 398 6.37 -8.56 7.53
N VAL A 399 6.46 -9.74 6.89
CA VAL A 399 5.73 -10.94 7.35
C VAL A 399 6.10 -11.28 8.80
N LEU A 400 7.40 -11.26 9.14
CA LEU A 400 7.86 -11.48 10.51
C LEU A 400 7.42 -10.36 11.46
N SER A 401 7.40 -9.10 11.01
CA SER A 401 6.90 -7.95 11.77
C SER A 401 5.41 -8.08 12.12
N LEU A 402 4.59 -8.50 11.16
CA LEU A 402 3.16 -8.77 11.40
C LEU A 402 2.94 -9.96 12.33
N HIS A 403 3.74 -11.02 12.17
CA HIS A 403 3.68 -12.18 13.06
C HIS A 403 3.99 -11.80 14.52
N GLU A 404 5.02 -10.98 14.74
CA GLU A 404 5.38 -10.44 16.05
C GLU A 404 4.28 -9.51 16.60
N LEU A 405 3.79 -8.57 15.78
CA LEU A 405 2.73 -7.61 16.14
C LEU A 405 1.45 -8.31 16.61
N PHE A 406 0.93 -9.25 15.83
CA PHE A 406 -0.30 -9.95 16.19
C PHE A 406 -0.06 -11.03 17.25
N GLY A 407 1.14 -11.60 17.32
CA GLY A 407 1.56 -12.49 18.40
C GLY A 407 1.64 -11.79 19.77
N SER A 408 1.94 -10.49 19.78
CA SER A 408 1.93 -9.63 20.97
C SER A 408 0.57 -8.98 21.26
N ALA A 409 -0.50 -9.52 20.68
CA ALA A 409 -1.88 -9.02 20.80
C ALA A 409 -2.07 -7.58 20.29
N GLY A 410 -1.34 -7.21 19.22
CA GLY A 410 -1.46 -5.90 18.58
C GLY A 410 -0.63 -4.81 19.24
N LYS A 411 0.32 -5.16 20.13
CA LYS A 411 1.27 -4.18 20.68
C LYS A 411 2.26 -3.78 19.59
N ILE A 412 2.13 -2.55 19.11
CA ILE A 412 3.05 -1.94 18.15
C ILE A 412 4.48 -1.95 18.70
N GLN A 413 5.41 -2.38 17.86
CA GLN A 413 6.85 -2.40 18.14
C GLN A 413 7.41 -1.00 18.39
N GLU A 414 8.45 -0.89 19.22
CA GLU A 414 9.03 0.41 19.59
C GLU A 414 9.81 1.07 18.43
N THR A 415 10.41 0.25 17.56
CA THR A 415 11.14 0.74 16.39
C THR A 415 10.36 0.45 15.13
N LEU A 416 10.03 1.50 14.38
CA LEU A 416 9.43 1.40 13.05
C LEU A 416 10.50 1.80 12.03
N HIS A 417 10.79 0.93 11.06
CA HIS A 417 11.88 1.13 10.11
C HIS A 417 11.43 0.81 8.68
N VAL A 418 11.66 1.76 7.78
CA VAL A 418 11.48 1.57 6.34
C VAL A 418 12.84 1.28 5.73
N LEU A 419 12.99 0.13 5.07
CA LEU A 419 14.23 -0.28 4.43
C LEU A 419 14.60 0.67 3.30
N ASP A 420 15.74 1.34 3.45
CA ASP A 420 16.37 2.12 2.39
C ASP A 420 16.90 1.20 1.28
N GLU A 421 17.04 1.72 0.07
CA GLU A 421 17.61 0.95 -1.05
C GLU A 421 18.99 0.39 -0.69
N THR A 422 19.79 1.14 0.06
CA THR A 422 21.14 0.73 0.45
C THR A 422 21.14 -0.39 1.50
N GLU A 423 20.03 -0.62 2.19
CA GLU A 423 19.86 -1.69 3.19
C GLU A 423 19.35 -2.98 2.57
N ILE A 424 18.87 -2.94 1.32
CA ILE A 424 18.34 -4.09 0.60
C ILE A 424 19.49 -4.82 -0.11
N GLN A 425 19.56 -6.14 0.07
CA GLN A 425 20.56 -7.00 -0.57
C GLN A 425 20.20 -7.25 -2.03
N ASP A 426 19.00 -7.75 -2.27
CA ASP A 426 18.45 -8.14 -3.57
C ASP A 426 16.92 -8.23 -3.48
N GLY A 427 16.28 -8.53 -4.62
CA GLY A 427 14.86 -8.83 -4.71
C GLY A 427 14.11 -7.84 -5.59
N ALA A 428 12.82 -8.07 -5.70
CA ALA A 428 11.90 -7.33 -6.56
C ALA A 428 10.57 -7.11 -5.84
N ASP A 429 9.87 -6.07 -6.27
CA ASP A 429 8.45 -5.91 -5.98
C ASP A 429 7.61 -6.37 -7.18
N GLU A 430 7.04 -7.57 -7.08
CA GLU A 430 6.16 -8.14 -8.09
C GLU A 430 4.71 -7.74 -7.82
N LEU A 431 4.29 -6.59 -8.35
CA LEU A 431 2.96 -6.00 -8.18
C LEU A 431 2.15 -6.06 -9.48
N GLY A 432 1.00 -6.72 -9.43
CA GLY A 432 0.07 -6.79 -10.55
C GLY A 432 -1.35 -7.13 -10.15
N VAL A 433 -2.17 -7.39 -11.17
CA VAL A 433 -3.58 -7.75 -11.03
C VAL A 433 -3.82 -9.15 -11.57
N LEU A 434 -4.38 -10.04 -10.74
CA LEU A 434 -4.78 -11.39 -11.11
C LEU A 434 -6.28 -11.39 -11.40
N LEU A 435 -6.66 -11.29 -12.67
CA LEU A 435 -8.05 -11.42 -13.11
C LEU A 435 -8.36 -12.92 -13.23
N TYR A 436 -9.50 -13.37 -12.70
CA TYR A 436 -9.82 -14.80 -12.65
C TYR A 436 -11.27 -15.12 -12.99
N GLY A 437 -11.53 -16.38 -13.33
CA GLY A 437 -12.86 -16.93 -13.64
C GLY A 437 -13.28 -16.83 -15.10
N HIS A 438 -12.47 -16.18 -15.95
CA HIS A 438 -12.69 -16.09 -17.40
C HIS A 438 -12.34 -17.40 -18.12
N GLY A 439 -12.58 -17.47 -19.43
CA GLY A 439 -12.39 -18.70 -20.24
C GLY A 439 -10.96 -19.25 -20.34
N LYS A 440 -9.96 -18.54 -19.79
CA LYS A 440 -8.55 -18.96 -19.68
C LYS A 440 -8.10 -19.05 -18.21
N ASN A 441 -9.05 -19.36 -17.33
CA ASN A 441 -8.90 -19.46 -15.89
C ASN A 441 -8.46 -18.16 -15.18
N ALA A 442 -7.17 -17.87 -15.16
CA ALA A 442 -6.62 -16.69 -14.51
C ALA A 442 -5.45 -16.08 -15.29
N TYR A 443 -5.34 -14.76 -15.22
CA TYR A 443 -4.32 -13.96 -15.89
C TYR A 443 -3.78 -12.90 -14.95
N TRP A 444 -2.50 -12.98 -14.63
CA TRP A 444 -1.78 -11.95 -13.89
C TRP A 444 -1.13 -10.98 -14.88
N TYR A 445 -1.26 -9.67 -14.65
CA TYR A 445 -0.54 -8.64 -15.41
C TYR A 445 0.02 -7.59 -14.46
N GLY A 446 1.31 -7.28 -14.59
CA GLY A 446 1.96 -6.32 -13.70
C GLY A 446 3.45 -6.19 -13.87
N SER A 447 4.06 -5.46 -12.95
CA SER A 447 5.47 -5.13 -12.86
C SER A 447 6.24 -6.17 -12.05
N GLN A 448 7.50 -6.43 -12.42
CA GLN A 448 8.45 -7.27 -11.69
C GLN A 448 9.73 -6.48 -11.40
N LEU A 449 9.58 -5.22 -10.98
CA LEU A 449 10.69 -4.27 -10.81
C LEU A 449 11.67 -4.73 -9.74
N THR A 450 12.94 -4.84 -10.12
CA THR A 450 14.02 -5.25 -9.21
C THR A 450 14.63 -4.06 -8.46
N ILE A 451 15.24 -4.32 -7.30
CA ILE A 451 16.01 -3.28 -6.58
C ILE A 451 17.24 -2.84 -7.39
N GLU A 452 17.84 -3.73 -8.17
CA GLU A 452 18.98 -3.41 -9.04
C GLU A 452 18.57 -2.41 -10.14
N GLU A 453 17.51 -2.68 -10.88
CA GLU A 453 16.98 -1.75 -11.89
C GLU A 453 16.55 -0.42 -11.24
N THR A 454 15.92 -0.49 -10.07
CA THR A 454 15.49 0.71 -9.34
C THR A 454 16.65 1.66 -9.07
N ARG A 455 17.78 1.14 -8.57
CA ARG A 455 18.99 1.93 -8.30
C ARG A 455 19.56 2.61 -9.54
N GLU A 456 19.43 1.98 -10.70
CA GLU A 456 19.85 2.55 -11.98
C GLU A 456 18.90 3.65 -12.45
N LEU A 457 17.60 3.50 -12.19
CA LEU A 457 16.54 4.36 -12.71
C LEU A 457 16.33 5.63 -11.88
N ALA A 458 16.27 5.53 -10.55
CA ALA A 458 15.96 6.66 -9.68
C ALA A 458 16.57 6.53 -8.26
N PRO A 459 17.11 7.62 -7.70
CA PRO A 459 17.72 7.58 -6.37
C PRO A 459 16.67 7.61 -5.23
N TYR A 460 17.15 7.35 -4.02
CA TYR A 460 16.46 7.55 -2.73
C TYR A 460 15.21 6.70 -2.49
N GLN A 461 15.07 5.60 -3.22
CA GLN A 461 13.91 4.72 -3.12
C GLN A 461 14.26 3.30 -3.52
N ASN A 462 13.53 2.35 -2.94
CA ASN A 462 13.56 0.94 -3.29
C ASN A 462 12.49 0.61 -4.35
N ALA A 463 12.35 -0.66 -4.75
CA ALA A 463 11.46 -1.04 -5.85
C ALA A 463 9.98 -0.71 -5.56
N THR A 464 9.53 -0.94 -4.33
CA THR A 464 8.20 -0.55 -3.86
C THR A 464 8.00 0.97 -4.00
N GLY A 465 8.98 1.75 -3.56
CA GLY A 465 8.96 3.20 -3.68
C GLY A 465 8.84 3.66 -5.14
N LEU A 466 9.66 3.12 -6.05
CA LEU A 466 9.66 3.57 -7.44
C LEU A 466 8.36 3.24 -8.21
N GLN A 467 7.70 2.13 -7.88
CA GLN A 467 6.37 1.85 -8.44
C GLN A 467 5.34 2.91 -8.01
N VAL A 468 5.38 3.36 -6.75
CA VAL A 468 4.47 4.39 -6.24
C VAL A 468 4.79 5.76 -6.82
N THR A 469 6.05 6.19 -6.77
CA THR A 469 6.46 7.55 -7.16
C THR A 469 6.32 7.77 -8.66
N SER A 470 6.56 6.74 -9.47
CA SER A 470 6.32 6.79 -10.92
C SER A 470 4.82 6.88 -11.27
N ALA A 471 3.94 6.30 -10.45
CA ALA A 471 2.49 6.48 -10.62
C ALA A 471 2.04 7.89 -10.25
N VAL A 472 2.61 8.46 -9.17
CA VAL A 472 2.39 9.87 -8.79
C VAL A 472 2.82 10.78 -9.94
N LEU A 473 4.01 10.55 -10.52
CA LEU A 473 4.48 11.25 -11.72
C LEU A 473 3.46 11.17 -12.85
N ALA A 474 2.99 9.97 -13.20
CA ALA A 474 2.00 9.78 -14.27
C ALA A 474 0.68 10.52 -13.97
N GLY A 475 0.22 10.49 -12.71
CA GLY A 475 -0.97 11.23 -12.28
C GLY A 475 -0.79 12.75 -12.33
N MET A 476 0.40 13.26 -12.00
CA MET A 476 0.73 14.68 -12.14
C MET A 476 0.72 15.13 -13.60
N VAL A 477 1.32 14.34 -14.51
CA VAL A 477 1.27 14.61 -15.95
C VAL A 477 -0.19 14.63 -16.43
N TRP A 478 -0.97 13.63 -16.06
CA TRP A 478 -2.38 13.55 -16.45
C TRP A 478 -3.20 14.73 -15.93
N ALA A 479 -2.97 15.18 -14.69
CA ALA A 479 -3.65 16.32 -14.10
C ALA A 479 -3.31 17.64 -14.80
N LEU A 480 -2.06 17.83 -15.24
CA LEU A 480 -1.65 18.99 -16.04
C LEU A 480 -2.28 18.98 -17.44
N GLU A 481 -2.41 17.80 -18.05
CA GLU A 481 -3.06 17.62 -19.36
C GLU A 481 -4.59 17.75 -19.27
N ASN A 482 -5.17 17.51 -18.10
CA ASN A 482 -6.61 17.52 -17.85
C ASN A 482 -6.92 18.35 -16.59
N PRO A 483 -6.71 19.68 -16.58
CA PRO A 483 -6.72 20.47 -15.35
C PRO A 483 -8.11 20.77 -14.76
N GLU A 484 -9.19 20.44 -15.48
CA GLU A 484 -10.58 20.76 -15.12
C GLU A 484 -11.49 19.52 -15.01
N ALA A 485 -10.90 18.34 -14.79
CA ALA A 485 -11.59 17.05 -14.78
C ALA A 485 -12.41 16.79 -13.50
N GLY A 486 -12.29 17.65 -12.49
CA GLY A 486 -12.93 17.45 -11.21
C GLY A 486 -12.11 16.58 -10.24
N ILE A 487 -12.78 16.05 -9.22
CA ILE A 487 -12.21 14.98 -8.40
C ILE A 487 -12.29 13.69 -9.22
N VAL A 488 -11.18 12.99 -9.40
CA VAL A 488 -11.11 11.73 -10.16
C VAL A 488 -10.37 10.66 -9.37
N GLU A 489 -10.76 9.41 -9.55
CA GLU A 489 -9.96 8.24 -9.16
C GLU A 489 -9.21 7.70 -10.38
N THR A 490 -8.18 6.88 -10.16
CA THR A 490 -7.35 6.31 -11.23
C THR A 490 -8.10 5.41 -12.19
N ASP A 491 -9.23 4.84 -11.79
CA ASP A 491 -10.14 4.11 -12.67
C ASP A 491 -10.77 5.01 -13.75
N GLU A 492 -10.90 6.32 -13.50
CA GLU A 492 -11.52 7.29 -14.40
C GLU A 492 -10.50 7.89 -15.40
N MET A 493 -9.20 7.68 -15.20
CA MET A 493 -8.12 8.25 -16.01
C MET A 493 -7.84 7.44 -17.29
N ASP A 494 -7.17 8.08 -18.25
CA ASP A 494 -6.65 7.40 -19.46
C ASP A 494 -5.46 6.53 -19.07
N TYR A 495 -5.72 5.23 -18.99
CA TYR A 495 -4.74 4.25 -18.57
C TYR A 495 -3.56 4.12 -19.54
N LYS A 496 -3.77 4.37 -20.84
CA LYS A 496 -2.69 4.28 -21.83
C LYS A 496 -1.71 5.41 -21.63
N ARG A 497 -2.23 6.63 -21.46
CA ARG A 497 -1.38 7.80 -21.20
C ARG A 497 -0.63 7.66 -19.88
N CYS A 498 -1.32 7.22 -18.82
CA CYS A 498 -0.65 7.04 -17.53
C CYS A 498 0.43 5.95 -17.58
N LEU A 499 0.15 4.81 -18.20
CA LEU A 499 1.14 3.74 -18.38
C LEU A 499 2.28 4.15 -19.32
N GLU A 500 2.04 4.97 -20.35
CA GLU A 500 3.11 5.50 -21.22
C GLU A 500 4.17 6.25 -20.39
N ILE A 501 3.72 7.10 -19.46
CA ILE A 501 4.60 7.85 -18.56
C ILE A 501 5.29 6.93 -17.54
N GLN A 502 4.55 5.96 -17.01
CA GLN A 502 5.04 5.13 -15.91
C GLN A 502 5.95 3.98 -16.38
N MET A 503 5.72 3.40 -17.57
CA MET A 503 6.39 2.18 -18.06
C MET A 503 7.93 2.19 -17.93
N PRO A 504 8.64 3.30 -18.20
CA PRO A 504 10.10 3.35 -18.04
C PRO A 504 10.60 3.04 -16.62
N TYR A 505 9.74 3.09 -15.61
CA TYR A 505 10.07 2.92 -14.20
C TYR A 505 9.63 1.59 -13.60
N LEU A 506 9.04 0.69 -14.39
CA LEU A 506 8.37 -0.51 -13.88
C LEU A 506 9.14 -1.81 -14.12
N GLY A 507 10.38 -1.72 -14.62
CA GLY A 507 11.14 -2.91 -15.02
C GLY A 507 10.35 -3.77 -16.01
N PRO A 508 10.42 -5.11 -15.94
CA PRO A 508 9.59 -5.98 -16.75
C PRO A 508 8.10 -5.84 -16.39
N VAL A 509 7.28 -5.45 -17.36
CA VAL A 509 5.81 -5.49 -17.26
C VAL A 509 5.26 -6.55 -18.20
N LYS A 510 4.66 -7.61 -17.66
CA LYS A 510 4.29 -8.82 -18.43
C LYS A 510 2.97 -9.42 -17.97
N GLY A 511 2.36 -10.18 -18.87
CA GLY A 511 1.16 -10.96 -18.65
C GLY A 511 1.42 -12.46 -18.59
N TYR A 512 0.80 -13.15 -17.63
CA TYR A 512 0.97 -14.58 -17.39
C TYR A 512 -0.39 -15.25 -17.16
N TYR A 513 -0.74 -16.20 -18.02
CA TYR A 513 -1.85 -17.12 -17.76
C TYR A 513 -1.41 -18.25 -16.82
N THR A 514 -2.34 -18.75 -16.02
CA THR A 514 -2.12 -19.90 -15.15
C THR A 514 -3.37 -20.76 -15.04
N ASP A 515 -3.19 -22.07 -14.93
CA ASP A 515 -4.26 -23.03 -14.62
C ASP A 515 -4.48 -23.18 -13.10
N TRP A 516 -3.65 -22.51 -12.29
CA TRP A 516 -3.79 -22.53 -10.83
C TRP A 516 -5.18 -22.05 -10.40
N THR A 517 -5.74 -22.71 -9.39
CA THR A 517 -6.94 -22.24 -8.70
C THR A 517 -6.77 -22.36 -7.19
N PRO A 518 -7.58 -21.66 -6.37
CA PRO A 518 -7.57 -21.84 -4.93
C PRO A 518 -7.85 -23.27 -4.45
N LEU A 519 -8.33 -24.17 -5.32
CA LEU A 519 -8.59 -25.58 -5.03
C LEU A 519 -7.43 -26.52 -5.36
N GLU A 520 -6.36 -26.05 -5.99
CA GLU A 520 -5.24 -26.92 -6.33
C GLU A 520 -4.65 -27.58 -5.08
N GLY A 521 -4.53 -28.92 -5.12
CA GLY A 521 -4.09 -29.73 -3.98
C GLY A 521 -5.10 -29.85 -2.82
N ARG A 522 -6.37 -29.47 -3.01
CA ARG A 522 -7.40 -29.49 -1.98
C ARG A 522 -8.63 -30.35 -2.36
N PRO A 523 -9.30 -31.00 -1.39
CA PRO A 523 -8.97 -31.02 0.04
C PRO A 523 -7.71 -31.84 0.36
N GLY A 524 -7.03 -31.48 1.45
CA GLY A 524 -5.85 -32.20 1.95
C GLY A 524 -6.20 -33.31 2.96
N PHE A 525 -5.36 -33.43 4.00
CA PHE A 525 -5.54 -34.44 5.07
C PHE A 525 -6.77 -34.22 5.97
N PHE A 526 -7.33 -33.01 5.98
CA PHE A 526 -8.45 -32.63 6.83
C PHE A 526 -9.67 -32.25 5.98
N PRO A 527 -10.90 -32.48 6.48
CA PRO A 527 -12.10 -31.98 5.83
C PRO A 527 -12.06 -30.45 5.69
N GLU A 528 -12.39 -29.95 4.51
CA GLU A 528 -12.46 -28.52 4.22
C GLU A 528 -13.85 -28.15 3.67
N ASP A 529 -14.38 -27.01 4.12
CA ASP A 529 -15.64 -26.46 3.62
C ASP A 529 -15.41 -25.72 2.29
N LEU A 530 -15.37 -26.46 1.18
CA LEU A 530 -15.07 -25.98 -0.17
C LEU A 530 -16.32 -25.85 -1.04
N ASP A 531 -16.24 -25.03 -2.08
CA ASP A 531 -17.14 -25.07 -3.24
C ASP A 531 -16.36 -25.62 -4.45
N THR A 532 -16.55 -26.89 -4.78
CA THR A 532 -15.87 -27.55 -5.91
C THR A 532 -16.52 -27.26 -7.25
N THR A 533 -17.70 -26.60 -7.27
CA THR A 533 -18.40 -26.24 -8.51
C THR A 533 -17.89 -24.92 -9.10
N ASP A 534 -17.24 -24.10 -8.28
CA ASP A 534 -16.63 -22.84 -8.68
C ASP A 534 -15.35 -22.58 -7.86
N PRO A 535 -14.16 -22.88 -8.42
CA PRO A 535 -12.89 -22.75 -7.71
C PRO A 535 -12.61 -21.35 -7.17
N TRP A 536 -13.15 -20.31 -7.83
CA TRP A 536 -12.90 -18.90 -7.55
C TRP A 536 -13.92 -18.24 -6.61
N GLN A 537 -14.70 -19.04 -5.87
CA GLN A 537 -15.51 -18.52 -4.77
C GLN A 537 -14.60 -18.02 -3.64
N PHE A 538 -14.97 -16.91 -3.01
CA PHE A 538 -14.27 -16.39 -1.83
C PHE A 538 -14.19 -17.43 -0.70
N LYS A 539 -15.16 -18.36 -0.65
CA LYS A 539 -15.15 -19.54 0.21
C LYS A 539 -13.87 -20.37 0.09
N ASN A 540 -13.34 -20.53 -1.12
CA ASN A 540 -12.11 -21.29 -1.37
C ASN A 540 -10.86 -20.42 -1.19
N ILE A 541 -10.98 -19.12 -1.48
CA ILE A 541 -9.88 -18.15 -1.40
C ILE A 541 -9.51 -17.86 0.06
N LEU A 542 -10.48 -17.54 0.92
CA LEU A 542 -10.27 -17.24 2.33
C LEU A 542 -9.67 -18.44 3.09
N VAL A 543 -8.62 -18.20 3.87
CA VAL A 543 -8.00 -19.22 4.73
C VAL A 543 -8.82 -19.35 6.03
N ARG A 544 -9.31 -20.56 6.31
CA ARG A 544 -10.26 -20.85 7.40
C ARG A 544 -9.95 -22.19 8.05
#